data_AF-A0A976B2T1-F1
#
_entry.id   AF-A0A976B2T1-F1
#
_cell.length_a   1.000
_cell.length_b   1.000
_cell.length_c   1.000
_cell.angle_alpha   90.00
_cell.angle_beta   90.00
_cell.angle_gamma   90.00
#
_symmetry.space_group_name_H-M   'P 1'
#
loop_
_entity.id
_entity.type
_entity.pdbx_description
1 polymer ?
#
loop_
_entity_poly.entity_id
_entity_poly.type
_entity_poly.pdbx_seq_one_letter_code
_entity_poly.pdbx_strand_id
1 'polypeptide(L)'
;MHHQRKRRRRLPPARVVLQIANGESVVLASGQDNNVAVAGQARIHAGQAIGIAAGLSAPGEGNVGLQLTAGQDDIDLQAQHDLLRLAAREDLTIVSANMNVDFAAAKRIRIATAGGAAITMEGGNITVECPGPITYNAAKRTFEGAESTPYSLPQFPQTVCLDCLLKAAAAGMPLAIV
;
A
#
# COMPACT_ATOMS: atom_id res chain seq x y z
N MET A 1 -26.82 22.22 71.80
CA MET A 1 -26.53 21.22 70.75
C MET A 1 -27.77 21.00 69.90
N HIS A 2 -27.85 21.57 68.68
CA HIS A 2 -28.92 21.27 67.73
C HIS A 2 -28.38 21.38 66.29
N HIS A 3 -27.91 20.25 65.76
CA HIS A 3 -27.43 20.10 64.39
C HIS A 3 -28.60 19.79 63.45
N GLN A 4 -29.13 20.82 62.77
CA GLN A 4 -30.11 20.65 61.69
C GLN A 4 -29.42 20.05 60.45
N ARG A 5 -29.62 18.75 60.21
CA ARG A 5 -29.15 18.05 59.00
C ARG A 5 -29.99 18.48 57.79
N LYS A 6 -29.43 19.36 56.97
CA LYS A 6 -29.96 19.79 55.66
C LYS A 6 -30.07 18.59 54.71
N ARG A 7 -31.23 17.93 54.68
CA ARG A 7 -31.51 16.81 53.75
C ARG A 7 -31.58 17.36 52.31
N ARG A 8 -30.49 17.23 51.56
CA ARG A 8 -30.48 17.44 50.10
C ARG A 8 -31.34 16.36 49.46
N ARG A 9 -32.60 16.67 49.13
CA ARG A 9 -33.43 15.82 48.26
C ARG A 9 -32.80 15.84 46.87
N ARG A 10 -32.20 14.71 46.44
CA ARG A 10 -31.78 14.54 45.04
C ARG A 10 -33.05 14.49 44.18
N LEU A 11 -33.16 15.40 43.21
CA LEU A 11 -34.22 15.39 42.22
C LEU A 11 -34.07 14.13 41.35
N PRO A 12 -35.13 13.33 41.13
CA PRO A 12 -35.05 12.18 40.24
C PRO A 12 -34.80 12.65 38.79
N PRO A 13 -34.05 11.90 37.97
CA PRO A 13 -33.76 12.29 36.60
C PRO A 13 -35.06 12.38 35.79
N ALA A 14 -35.38 13.57 35.28
CA ALA A 14 -36.48 13.77 34.35
C ALA A 14 -36.09 13.14 33.00
N ARG A 15 -36.89 12.18 32.52
CA ARG A 15 -36.75 11.64 31.16
C ARG A 15 -37.60 12.50 30.22
N VAL A 16 -36.95 13.13 29.25
CA VAL A 16 -37.60 13.93 28.21
C VAL A 16 -37.21 13.33 26.86
N VAL A 17 -38.17 13.21 25.95
CA VAL A 17 -37.95 12.73 24.57
C VAL A 17 -38.27 13.88 23.62
N LEU A 18 -37.39 14.13 22.67
CA LEU A 18 -37.60 15.04 21.55
C LEU A 18 -37.69 14.22 20.26
N GLN A 19 -38.78 14.38 19.51
CA GLN A 19 -38.96 13.77 18.19
C GLN A 19 -39.20 14.87 17.16
N ILE A 20 -38.46 14.82 16.06
CA ILE A 20 -38.62 15.71 14.91
C ILE A 20 -39.03 14.82 13.72
N ALA A 21 -40.12 15.17 13.04
CA ALA A 21 -40.59 14.49 11.84
C ALA A 21 -41.04 15.53 10.81
N ASN A 22 -40.64 15.35 9.55
CA ASN A 22 -41.02 16.19 8.42
C ASN A 22 -41.29 15.29 7.21
N GLY A 23 -42.24 15.68 6.33
CA GLY A 23 -42.56 14.97 5.09
C GLY A 23 -41.61 15.26 3.93
N GLU A 24 -40.78 16.31 4.02
CA GLU A 24 -39.88 16.71 2.95
C GLU A 24 -38.42 16.77 3.42
N SER A 25 -38.03 17.76 4.24
CA SER A 25 -36.63 17.90 4.68
C SER A 25 -36.48 18.52 6.07
N VAL A 26 -35.41 18.14 6.76
CA VAL A 26 -34.96 18.75 8.02
C VAL A 26 -33.52 19.19 7.82
N VAL A 27 -33.23 20.46 8.08
CA VAL A 27 -31.88 21.03 8.00
C VAL A 27 -31.45 21.48 9.39
N LEU A 28 -30.33 20.94 9.87
CA LEU A 28 -29.68 21.37 11.11
C LEU A 28 -28.36 22.07 10.74
N ALA A 29 -28.35 23.39 10.85
CA ALA A 29 -27.20 24.23 10.52
C ALA A 29 -26.76 25.05 11.74
N SER A 30 -25.44 25.20 11.89
CA SER A 30 -24.81 26.04 12.90
C SER A 30 -23.73 26.89 12.23
N GLY A 31 -23.54 28.12 12.70
CA GLY A 31 -22.51 29.03 12.17
C GLY A 31 -21.09 28.70 12.65
N GLN A 32 -20.96 27.83 13.65
CA GLN A 32 -19.67 27.35 14.16
C GLN A 32 -19.71 25.82 14.20
N ASP A 33 -20.32 25.23 15.24
CA ASP A 33 -20.26 23.79 15.47
C ASP A 33 -21.65 23.18 15.72
N ASN A 34 -21.84 21.95 15.25
CA ASN A 34 -22.91 21.06 15.65
C ASN A 34 -22.28 19.88 16.43
N ASN A 35 -22.58 19.76 17.73
CA ASN A 35 -22.09 18.64 18.53
C ASN A 35 -23.25 17.72 18.94
N VAL A 36 -23.13 16.43 18.64
CA VAL A 36 -24.09 15.39 19.02
C VAL A 36 -23.37 14.36 19.88
N ALA A 37 -23.65 14.37 21.18
CA ALA A 37 -23.10 13.40 22.14
C ALA A 37 -24.19 12.40 22.56
N VAL A 38 -23.93 11.10 22.37
CA VAL A 38 -24.85 10.01 22.71
C VAL A 38 -24.21 9.13 23.76
N ALA A 39 -24.83 9.03 24.94
CA ALA A 39 -24.34 8.18 26.03
C ALA A 39 -24.56 6.67 25.77
N GLY A 40 -25.51 6.33 24.89
CA GLY A 40 -25.84 4.97 24.49
C GLY A 40 -25.41 4.67 23.06
N GLN A 41 -26.37 4.29 22.21
CA GLN A 41 -26.12 3.94 20.81
C GLN A 41 -26.72 4.99 19.88
N ALA A 42 -25.94 5.47 18.92
CA ALA A 42 -26.42 6.25 17.78
C ALA A 42 -26.66 5.29 16.59
N ARG A 43 -27.76 5.51 15.86
CA ARG A 43 -28.05 4.80 14.60
C ARG A 43 -28.48 5.81 13.56
N ILE A 44 -27.92 5.69 12.36
CA ILE A 44 -28.27 6.51 11.20
C ILE A 44 -28.67 5.54 10.10
N HIS A 45 -29.87 5.71 9.56
CA HIS A 45 -30.40 4.92 8.46
C HIS A 45 -30.81 5.87 7.34
N ALA A 46 -30.46 5.54 6.10
CA ALA A 46 -30.90 6.27 4.92
C ALA A 46 -31.52 5.30 3.92
N GLY A 47 -32.56 5.74 3.22
CA GLY A 47 -33.20 4.94 2.18
C GLY A 47 -32.41 4.85 0.88
N GLN A 48 -31.43 5.75 0.65
CA GLN A 48 -30.65 5.82 -0.58
C GLN A 48 -29.15 5.89 -0.30
N ALA A 49 -28.68 6.97 0.33
CA ALA A 49 -27.26 7.17 0.61
C ALA A 49 -27.04 7.98 1.89
N ILE A 50 -25.89 7.77 2.53
CA ILE A 50 -25.37 8.62 3.60
C ILE A 50 -24.11 9.29 3.04
N GLY A 51 -24.17 10.61 2.81
CA GLY A 51 -23.00 11.41 2.46
C GLY A 51 -22.38 12.03 3.71
N ILE A 52 -21.12 11.74 3.97
CA ILE A 52 -20.35 12.36 5.06
C ILE A 52 -19.14 13.06 4.43
N ALA A 53 -19.14 14.39 4.47
CA ALA A 53 -17.96 15.20 4.14
C ALA A 53 -17.37 15.72 5.46
N ALA A 54 -16.41 15.00 6.03
CA ALA A 54 -15.76 15.37 7.28
C ALA A 54 -14.25 15.20 7.18
N GLY A 55 -13.49 16.24 7.58
CA GLY A 55 -12.07 16.12 7.87
C GLY A 55 -11.91 15.57 9.28
N LEU A 56 -11.67 14.27 9.41
CA LEU A 56 -11.49 13.64 10.71
C LEU A 56 -10.03 13.73 11.15
N SER A 57 -9.79 14.43 12.25
CA SER A 57 -8.51 14.47 12.94
C SER A 57 -8.63 13.86 14.34
N ALA A 58 -7.70 12.96 14.63
CA ALA A 58 -7.39 12.30 15.90
C ALA A 58 -8.37 11.23 16.41
N PRO A 59 -7.97 9.94 16.43
CA PRO A 59 -8.69 8.92 17.21
C PRO A 59 -8.55 9.24 18.71
N GLY A 60 -9.68 9.24 19.42
CA GLY A 60 -9.71 9.31 20.87
C GLY A 60 -9.23 8.01 21.51
N GLU A 61 -8.65 8.11 22.71
CA GLU A 61 -8.24 6.96 23.51
C GLU A 61 -9.48 6.15 23.97
N GLY A 62 -9.59 4.93 23.47
CA GLY A 62 -10.64 3.98 23.82
C GLY A 62 -10.73 2.92 22.74
N ASN A 63 -10.98 1.66 23.12
CA ASN A 63 -11.11 0.52 22.21
C ASN A 63 -12.30 0.68 21.24
N VAL A 64 -12.19 1.60 20.28
CA VAL A 64 -13.18 1.88 19.25
C VAL A 64 -12.68 1.21 17.98
N GLY A 65 -13.23 0.04 17.68
CA GLY A 65 -13.05 -0.62 16.39
C GLY A 65 -13.94 0.04 15.34
N LEU A 66 -13.44 0.13 14.11
CA LEU A 66 -14.23 0.56 12.95
C LEU A 66 -14.49 -0.65 12.07
N GLN A 67 -15.76 -0.98 11.84
CA GLN A 67 -16.17 -2.01 10.88
C GLN A 67 -16.92 -1.34 9.73
N LEU A 68 -16.38 -1.47 8.51
CA LEU A 68 -17.06 -1.10 7.28
C LEU A 68 -17.50 -2.39 6.59
N THR A 69 -18.78 -2.50 6.26
CA THR A 69 -19.32 -3.67 5.57
C THR A 69 -20.38 -3.21 4.59
N ALA A 70 -20.21 -3.57 3.32
CA ALA A 70 -21.24 -3.43 2.29
C ALA A 70 -21.95 -4.78 2.15
N GLY A 71 -23.27 -4.78 2.32
CA GLY A 71 -24.09 -6.00 2.16
C GLY A 71 -24.33 -6.37 0.69
N GLN A 72 -24.19 -5.40 -0.20
CA GLN A 72 -24.34 -5.50 -1.64
C GLN A 72 -23.38 -4.48 -2.26
N ASP A 73 -22.81 -4.83 -3.41
CA ASP A 73 -21.86 -4.01 -4.18
C ASP A 73 -20.51 -3.74 -3.47
N ASP A 74 -19.72 -2.83 -4.02
CA ASP A 74 -18.31 -2.60 -3.76
C ASP A 74 -18.03 -1.57 -2.65
N ILE A 75 -16.89 -1.74 -1.99
CA ILE A 75 -16.31 -0.73 -1.09
C ILE A 75 -15.07 -0.18 -1.78
N ASP A 76 -15.08 1.13 -2.06
CA ASP A 76 -13.98 1.82 -2.71
C ASP A 76 -13.31 2.82 -1.74
N LEU A 77 -11.99 2.73 -1.61
CA LEU A 77 -11.18 3.58 -0.73
C LEU A 77 -10.12 4.28 -1.58
N GLN A 78 -10.22 5.60 -1.69
CA GLN A 78 -9.29 6.39 -2.50
C GLN A 78 -8.71 7.58 -1.74
N ALA A 79 -7.44 7.87 -2.00
CA ALA A 79 -6.78 9.13 -1.67
C ALA A 79 -6.32 9.78 -2.98
N GLN A 80 -7.05 10.79 -3.45
CA GLN A 80 -6.84 11.35 -4.79
C GLN A 80 -5.66 12.32 -4.90
N HIS A 81 -5.26 12.94 -3.79
CA HIS A 81 -4.25 14.01 -3.79
C HIS A 81 -3.00 13.64 -2.98
N ASP A 82 -3.11 12.69 -2.05
CA ASP A 82 -2.05 12.37 -1.10
C ASP A 82 -2.05 10.86 -0.76
N LEU A 83 -1.42 10.48 0.34
CA LEU A 83 -1.14 9.12 0.75
C LEU A 83 -2.36 8.40 1.38
N LEU A 84 -2.64 7.20 0.91
CA LEU A 84 -3.43 6.20 1.64
C LEU A 84 -2.47 5.30 2.46
N ARG A 85 -2.61 5.30 3.79
CA ARG A 85 -1.78 4.47 4.69
C ARG A 85 -2.64 3.51 5.51
N LEU A 86 -2.39 2.21 5.32
CA LEU A 86 -2.97 1.13 6.12
C LEU A 86 -1.87 0.58 7.04
N ALA A 87 -2.11 0.57 8.35
CA ALA A 87 -1.17 0.05 9.34
C ALA A 87 -1.92 -0.64 10.48
N ALA A 88 -1.38 -1.76 10.95
CA ALA A 88 -1.90 -2.52 12.07
C ALA A 88 -0.79 -2.78 13.10
N ARG A 89 -1.17 -2.91 14.38
CA ARG A 89 -0.25 -3.32 15.46
C ARG A 89 0.01 -4.82 15.45
N GLU A 90 -1.01 -5.59 15.08
CA GLU A 90 -0.97 -7.03 14.94
C GLU A 90 -0.97 -7.36 13.44
N ASP A 91 -1.91 -8.15 12.95
CA ASP A 91 -1.94 -8.60 11.57
C ASP A 91 -2.72 -7.66 10.65
N LEU A 92 -2.24 -7.57 9.41
CA LEU A 92 -2.97 -6.99 8.28
C LEU A 92 -3.22 -8.09 7.26
N THR A 93 -4.49 -8.44 7.06
CA THR A 93 -4.92 -9.55 6.18
C THR A 93 -5.78 -9.03 5.04
N ILE A 94 -5.34 -9.24 3.81
CA ILE A 94 -6.08 -8.93 2.58
C ILE A 94 -6.40 -10.25 1.90
N VAL A 95 -7.70 -10.57 1.75
CA VAL A 95 -8.15 -11.85 1.21
C VAL A 95 -9.28 -11.61 0.21
N SER A 96 -9.21 -12.31 -0.92
CA SER A 96 -10.33 -12.49 -1.83
C SER A 96 -10.83 -13.93 -1.70
N ALA A 97 -12.14 -14.10 -1.49
CA ALA A 97 -12.75 -15.41 -1.31
C ALA A 97 -12.92 -16.18 -2.63
N ASN A 98 -13.17 -15.48 -3.74
CA ASN A 98 -13.61 -16.10 -5.00
C ASN A 98 -12.75 -15.74 -6.21
N MET A 99 -12.03 -14.61 -6.18
CA MET A 99 -11.28 -14.08 -7.33
C MET A 99 -9.86 -13.67 -6.92
N ASN A 100 -9.29 -12.63 -7.53
CA ASN A 100 -7.91 -12.20 -7.34
C ASN A 100 -7.75 -11.08 -6.29
N VAL A 101 -6.49 -10.88 -5.89
CA VAL A 101 -6.03 -9.68 -5.20
C VAL A 101 -4.96 -9.07 -6.08
N ASP A 102 -5.24 -7.91 -6.67
CA ASP A 102 -4.33 -7.24 -7.59
C ASP A 102 -3.62 -6.07 -6.90
N PHE A 103 -2.31 -5.99 -7.08
CA PHE A 103 -1.50 -4.85 -6.67
C PHE A 103 -0.89 -4.21 -7.91
N ALA A 104 -1.21 -2.94 -8.15
CA ALA A 104 -0.67 -2.16 -9.27
C ALA A 104 -0.11 -0.84 -8.75
N ALA A 105 1.06 -0.45 -9.25
CA ALA A 105 1.66 0.84 -8.95
C ALA A 105 2.41 1.38 -10.17
N ALA A 106 2.38 2.69 -10.37
CA ALA A 106 3.05 3.33 -11.50
C ALA A 106 4.58 3.33 -11.38
N LYS A 107 5.13 3.27 -10.16
CA LYS A 107 6.58 3.38 -9.91
C LYS A 107 7.18 2.11 -9.33
N ARG A 108 6.66 1.66 -8.17
CA ARG A 108 7.25 0.58 -7.39
C ARG A 108 6.22 -0.15 -6.56
N ILE A 109 6.34 -1.47 -6.50
CA ILE A 109 5.71 -2.31 -5.47
C ILE A 109 6.83 -2.96 -4.65
N ARG A 110 6.78 -2.85 -3.32
CA ARG A 110 7.77 -3.43 -2.42
C ARG A 110 7.09 -4.12 -1.24
N ILE A 111 7.43 -5.38 -1.04
CA ILE A 111 7.04 -6.16 0.14
C ILE A 111 8.32 -6.42 0.91
N ALA A 112 8.40 -5.93 2.15
CA ALA A 112 9.60 -6.02 2.96
C ALA A 112 9.27 -6.46 4.38
N THR A 113 10.20 -7.18 4.98
CA THR A 113 10.14 -7.63 6.36
C THR A 113 11.23 -6.94 7.18
N ALA A 114 11.00 -6.80 8.49
CA ALA A 114 12.01 -6.26 9.40
C ALA A 114 13.29 -7.12 9.43
N GLY A 115 13.18 -8.41 9.11
CA GLY A 115 14.31 -9.33 8.97
C GLY A 115 15.17 -9.13 7.73
N GLY A 116 14.90 -8.11 6.91
CA GLY A 116 15.72 -7.75 5.74
C GLY A 116 15.40 -8.50 4.45
N ALA A 117 14.42 -9.41 4.45
CA ALA A 117 13.92 -10.00 3.21
C ALA A 117 12.94 -9.04 2.53
N ALA A 118 13.12 -8.81 1.22
CA ALA A 118 12.26 -7.96 0.42
C ALA A 118 12.09 -8.46 -1.02
N ILE A 119 10.93 -8.21 -1.60
CA ILE A 119 10.65 -8.38 -3.03
C ILE A 119 10.23 -7.01 -3.56
N THR A 120 10.94 -6.52 -4.58
CA THR A 120 10.70 -5.21 -5.18
C THR A 120 10.49 -5.36 -6.68
N MET A 121 9.44 -4.72 -7.20
CA MET A 121 9.14 -4.62 -8.63
C MET A 121 9.25 -3.15 -9.04
N GLU A 122 10.21 -2.82 -9.91
CA GLU A 122 10.50 -1.46 -10.35
C GLU A 122 11.21 -1.44 -11.70
N GLY A 123 10.85 -0.50 -12.58
CA GLY A 123 11.53 -0.31 -13.87
C GLY A 123 11.53 -1.53 -14.79
N GLY A 124 10.52 -2.40 -14.67
CA GLY A 124 10.43 -3.66 -15.42
C GLY A 124 11.22 -4.83 -14.84
N ASN A 125 11.96 -4.62 -13.75
CA ASN A 125 12.76 -5.64 -13.09
C ASN A 125 12.08 -6.13 -11.80
N ILE A 126 12.37 -7.38 -11.44
CA ILE A 126 12.01 -7.98 -10.15
C ILE A 126 13.30 -8.26 -9.37
N THR A 127 13.43 -7.63 -8.21
CA THR A 127 14.58 -7.81 -7.31
C THR A 127 14.13 -8.55 -6.06
N VAL A 128 14.80 -9.66 -5.76
CA VAL A 128 14.60 -10.45 -4.54
C VAL A 128 15.81 -10.28 -3.65
N GLU A 129 15.62 -9.66 -2.50
CA GLU A 129 16.66 -9.40 -1.49
C GLU A 129 16.39 -10.30 -0.29
N CYS A 130 17.39 -11.07 0.15
CA CYS A 130 17.27 -11.84 1.39
C CYS A 130 18.66 -12.09 2.00
N PRO A 131 18.80 -11.94 3.33
CA PRO A 131 20.05 -12.29 4.02
C PRO A 131 20.26 -13.81 4.16
N GLY A 132 19.17 -14.59 4.11
CA GLY A 132 19.20 -16.05 4.18
C GLY A 132 19.16 -16.73 2.80
N PRO A 133 19.11 -18.08 2.77
CA PRO A 133 18.98 -18.84 1.54
C PRO A 133 17.59 -18.67 0.91
N ILE A 134 17.53 -18.59 -0.43
CA ILE A 134 16.25 -18.65 -1.16
C ILE A 134 15.95 -20.09 -1.56
N THR A 135 14.81 -20.61 -1.11
CA THR A 135 14.31 -21.93 -1.49
C THR A 135 13.30 -21.79 -2.63
N TYR A 136 13.67 -22.29 -3.82
CA TYR A 136 12.77 -22.35 -4.98
C TYR A 136 12.33 -23.80 -5.24
N ASN A 137 11.05 -24.11 -5.06
CA ASN A 137 10.51 -25.44 -5.38
C ASN A 137 9.92 -25.44 -6.80
N ALA A 138 10.64 -26.00 -7.77
CA ALA A 138 10.21 -26.04 -9.17
C ALA A 138 10.56 -27.39 -9.84
N ALA A 139 9.68 -27.90 -10.71
CA ALA A 139 9.87 -29.15 -11.44
C ALA A 139 10.94 -29.06 -12.55
N LYS A 140 11.18 -27.86 -13.10
CA LYS A 140 12.21 -27.59 -14.10
C LYS A 140 12.78 -26.21 -13.84
N ARG A 141 14.10 -26.07 -13.92
CA ARG A 141 14.81 -24.79 -13.83
C ARG A 141 15.56 -24.56 -15.14
N THR A 142 15.13 -23.57 -15.91
CA THR A 142 15.85 -23.09 -17.10
C THR A 142 16.28 -21.67 -16.81
N PHE A 143 17.57 -21.50 -16.51
CA PHE A 143 18.22 -20.20 -16.58
C PHE A 143 18.84 -20.11 -17.96
N GLU A 144 18.20 -19.38 -18.86
CA GLU A 144 18.83 -19.03 -20.13
C GLU A 144 19.94 -18.03 -19.82
N GLY A 145 21.18 -18.42 -20.13
CA GLY A 145 22.34 -17.55 -20.00
C GLY A 145 22.25 -16.40 -21.00
N ALA A 146 23.16 -15.43 -20.86
CA ALA A 146 23.28 -14.34 -21.84
C ALA A 146 23.41 -14.93 -23.26
N GLU A 147 22.57 -14.44 -24.18
CA GLU A 147 22.62 -14.80 -25.59
C GLU A 147 23.96 -14.29 -26.16
N SER A 148 24.95 -15.18 -26.23
CA SER A 148 26.22 -14.90 -26.88
C SER A 148 25.99 -15.03 -28.38
N THR A 149 25.72 -13.92 -29.05
CA THR A 149 25.77 -13.86 -30.51
C THR A 149 27.23 -14.00 -30.93
N PRO A 150 27.64 -15.08 -31.63
CA PRO A 150 29.02 -15.22 -32.07
C PRO A 150 29.28 -14.15 -33.13
N TYR A 151 29.87 -13.03 -32.72
CA TYR A 151 30.47 -12.10 -33.67
C TYR A 151 31.68 -12.80 -34.28
N SER A 152 31.61 -13.12 -35.58
CA SER A 152 32.75 -13.69 -36.29
C SER A 152 33.91 -12.71 -36.21
N LEU A 153 34.96 -13.08 -35.48
CA LEU A 153 36.22 -12.33 -35.53
C LEU A 153 36.67 -12.26 -37.00
N PRO A 154 37.03 -11.08 -37.52
CA PRO A 154 37.57 -10.97 -38.86
C PRO A 154 38.79 -11.87 -38.96
N GLN A 155 38.77 -12.83 -39.88
CA GLN A 155 39.90 -13.71 -40.10
C GLN A 155 41.08 -12.87 -40.58
N PHE A 156 42.16 -12.88 -39.80
CA PHE A 156 43.41 -12.28 -40.25
C PHE A 156 43.90 -13.04 -41.48
N PRO A 157 44.33 -12.33 -42.54
CA PRO A 157 44.80 -12.97 -43.76
C PRO A 157 46.03 -13.83 -43.44
N GLN A 158 45.94 -15.14 -43.69
CA GLN A 158 47.04 -16.09 -43.46
C GLN A 158 48.15 -15.99 -44.52
N THR A 159 47.96 -15.17 -45.55
CA THR A 159 48.99 -14.87 -46.55
C THR A 159 49.64 -13.54 -46.21
N VAL A 160 50.66 -13.58 -45.36
CA VAL A 160 51.52 -12.41 -45.13
C VAL A 160 52.43 -12.24 -46.34
N CYS A 161 52.32 -11.12 -47.05
CA CYS A 161 53.26 -10.76 -48.09
C CYS A 161 54.66 -10.58 -47.48
N LEU A 162 55.68 -11.23 -48.06
CA LEU A 162 57.06 -11.18 -47.54
C LEU A 162 57.59 -9.74 -47.47
N ASP A 163 57.25 -8.91 -48.46
CA ASP A 163 57.55 -7.48 -48.48
C ASP A 163 56.81 -6.69 -47.36
N CYS A 164 55.62 -7.14 -46.97
CA CYS A 164 54.86 -6.51 -45.89
C CYS A 164 55.44 -6.86 -44.52
N LEU A 165 55.97 -8.06 -44.35
CA LEU A 165 56.66 -8.50 -43.15
C LEU A 165 57.97 -7.72 -42.95
N LEU A 166 58.76 -7.56 -44.02
CA LEU A 166 59.99 -6.76 -44.00
C LEU A 166 59.73 -5.29 -43.68
N LYS A 167 58.67 -4.69 -44.25
CA LYS A 167 58.29 -3.29 -43.94
C LYS A 167 57.74 -3.14 -42.52
N ALA A 168 56.99 -4.13 -42.02
CA ALA A 168 56.46 -4.12 -40.66
C ALA A 168 57.58 -4.30 -39.61
N ALA A 169 58.59 -5.13 -39.91
CA ALA A 169 59.78 -5.28 -39.09
C ALA A 169 60.63 -4.00 -39.05
N ALA A 170 60.80 -3.32 -40.19
CA ALA A 170 61.48 -2.02 -40.26
C ALA A 170 60.70 -0.90 -39.54
N ALA A 171 59.37 -0.99 -39.50
CA ALA A 171 58.49 -0.04 -38.82
C ALA A 171 58.25 -0.37 -37.33
N GLY A 172 58.87 -1.42 -36.78
CA GLY A 172 58.80 -1.77 -35.37
C GLY A 172 57.44 -2.27 -34.90
N MET A 173 56.63 -2.88 -35.78
CA MET A 173 55.29 -3.32 -35.43
C MET A 173 55.31 -4.65 -34.66
N PRO A 174 54.59 -4.77 -33.52
CA PRO A 174 54.67 -5.92 -32.61
C PRO A 174 54.06 -7.23 -33.17
N LEU A 175 53.47 -7.20 -34.37
CA LEU A 175 52.85 -8.36 -35.02
C LEU A 175 53.76 -9.06 -36.05
N ALA A 176 55.01 -8.63 -36.22
CA ALA A 176 55.94 -9.17 -37.21
C ALA A 176 56.78 -10.37 -36.71
N ILE A 177 56.55 -10.84 -35.49
CA ILE A 177 57.32 -11.93 -34.87
C ILE A 177 56.35 -13.08 -34.57
N VAL A 178 56.21 -13.99 -35.54
CA VAL A 178 55.77 -15.37 -35.32
C VAL A 178 56.80 -16.27 -36.00
#